data_AF-A0AA90Q4R9-F1
#
_entry.id   AF-A0AA90Q4R9-F1
#
_cell.length_a   1.000
_cell.length_b   1.000
_cell.length_c   1.000
_cell.angle_alpha   90.00
_cell.angle_beta   90.00
_cell.angle_gamma   90.00
#
_symmetry.space_group_name_H-M   'P 1'
#
loop_
_entity.id
_entity.type
_entity.pdbx_description
1 polymer ?
#
loop_
_entity_poly.entity_id
_entity_poly.type
_entity_poly.pdbx_seq_one_letter_code
_entity_poly.pdbx_strand_id
1 'polypeptide(L)'
;MSLTALFTDLALRLQSPEFLESARHPEHPTAFTRRRKLPLPSLVALMPSGMRMRMSIQAELDTFFGRLAGKAELLRMVSEQAFAQARAKLSLTAIPSLNDWLVERAEQHGFVPRWRGFRLVAADASTVRFSLRASRIERAATGPDSLWPVSARCRVDAGGLAAWH
;
A
#
# COMPACT_ATOMS: atom_id res chain seq x y z
N MET A 1 -11.23 -24.46 -3.14
CA MET A 1 -10.69 -23.49 -4.12
C MET A 1 -9.25 -23.18 -3.73
N SER A 2 -8.33 -23.03 -4.69
CA SER A 2 -6.91 -22.79 -4.41
C SER A 2 -6.58 -21.31 -4.28
N LEU A 3 -5.51 -20.96 -3.58
CA LEU A 3 -4.99 -19.58 -3.52
C LEU A 3 -4.73 -18.98 -4.91
N THR A 4 -4.37 -19.83 -5.89
CA THR A 4 -4.17 -19.42 -7.27
C THR A 4 -5.42 -18.77 -7.87
N ALA A 5 -6.61 -19.31 -7.59
CA ALA A 5 -7.87 -18.74 -8.08
C ALA A 5 -8.13 -17.34 -7.50
N LEU A 6 -7.88 -17.15 -6.20
CA LEU A 6 -7.99 -15.83 -5.55
C LEU A 6 -7.04 -14.81 -6.18
N PHE A 7 -5.79 -15.20 -6.46
CA PHE A 7 -4.83 -14.32 -7.12
C PHE A 7 -5.20 -14.02 -8.58
N THR A 8 -5.80 -14.98 -9.29
CA THR A 8 -6.34 -14.75 -10.64
C THR A 8 -7.49 -13.74 -10.61
N ASP A 9 -8.43 -13.89 -9.68
CA ASP A 9 -9.55 -12.94 -9.52
C ASP A 9 -9.05 -11.55 -9.17
N LEU A 10 -8.06 -11.45 -8.28
CA LEU A 10 -7.40 -10.18 -7.95
C LEU A 10 -6.76 -9.55 -9.19
N ALA A 11 -6.03 -10.33 -9.99
CA ALA A 11 -5.38 -9.85 -11.21
C ALA A 11 -6.42 -9.35 -12.25
N LEU A 12 -7.57 -10.01 -12.35
CA LEU A 12 -8.69 -9.57 -13.20
C LEU A 12 -9.30 -8.27 -12.66
N ARG A 13 -9.52 -8.16 -11.35
CA ARG A 13 -10.06 -6.95 -10.71
C ARG A 13 -9.15 -5.75 -10.93
N LEU A 14 -7.84 -5.91 -10.78
CA LEU A 14 -6.85 -4.84 -11.00
C LEU A 14 -6.84 -4.32 -12.45
N GLN A 15 -7.18 -5.18 -13.42
CA GLN A 15 -7.26 -4.83 -14.84
C GLN A 15 -8.64 -4.27 -15.25
N SER A 16 -9.64 -4.37 -14.37
CA SER A 16 -11.00 -3.94 -14.68
C SER A 16 -11.11 -2.41 -14.81
N PRO A 17 -11.96 -1.91 -15.73
CA PRO A 17 -12.19 -0.48 -15.90
C PRO A 17 -12.86 0.14 -14.67
N GLU A 18 -13.70 -0.63 -13.97
CA GLU A 18 -14.35 -0.18 -12.73
C GLU A 18 -13.33 0.21 -11.65
N PHE A 19 -12.32 -0.64 -11.44
CA PHE A 19 -11.26 -0.34 -10.48
C PHE A 19 -10.39 0.84 -10.93
N LEU A 20 -10.14 0.97 -12.23
CA LEU A 20 -9.40 2.11 -12.79
C LEU A 20 -10.10 3.44 -12.49
N GLU A 21 -11.41 3.53 -12.65
CA GLU A 21 -12.16 4.76 -12.37
C GLU A 21 -12.21 5.06 -10.87
N SER A 22 -12.47 4.05 -10.02
CA SER A 22 -12.50 4.26 -8.56
C SER A 22 -11.14 4.61 -7.97
N ALA A 23 -10.05 4.16 -8.59
CA ALA A 23 -8.70 4.32 -8.07
C ALA A 23 -8.06 5.67 -8.44
N ARG A 24 -8.63 6.45 -9.36
CA ARG A 24 -8.08 7.74 -9.78
C ARG A 24 -8.34 8.84 -8.76
N HIS A 25 -7.38 9.73 -8.58
CA HIS A 25 -7.59 10.96 -7.84
C HIS A 25 -8.56 11.89 -8.59
N PRO A 26 -9.51 12.57 -7.91
CA PRO A 26 -10.47 13.46 -8.54
C PRO A 26 -9.82 14.58 -9.39
N GLU A 27 -8.67 15.08 -8.93
CA GLU A 27 -7.91 16.14 -9.62
C GLU A 27 -7.19 15.67 -10.89
N HIS A 28 -7.11 14.35 -11.11
CA HIS A 28 -6.36 13.77 -12.23
C HIS A 28 -7.18 12.70 -12.97
N PRO A 29 -8.28 13.08 -13.64
CA PRO A 29 -9.20 12.13 -14.29
C PRO A 29 -8.57 11.36 -15.46
N THR A 30 -7.50 11.91 -16.07
CA THR A 30 -6.78 11.28 -17.18
C THR A 30 -5.59 10.42 -16.74
N ALA A 31 -5.34 10.29 -15.43
CA ALA A 31 -4.25 9.46 -14.92
C ALA A 31 -4.46 7.97 -15.28
N PHE A 32 -3.36 7.26 -15.53
CA PHE A 32 -3.34 5.81 -15.84
C PHE A 32 -4.11 5.36 -17.09
N THR A 33 -4.60 6.30 -17.93
CA THR A 33 -5.27 5.98 -19.20
C THR A 33 -4.32 5.47 -20.29
N ARG A 34 -3.03 5.80 -20.20
CA ARG A 34 -1.99 5.34 -21.14
C ARG A 34 -1.15 4.21 -20.53
N ARG A 35 -0.84 3.19 -21.34
CA ARG A 35 0.17 2.17 -21.02
C ARG A 35 1.57 2.77 -21.11
N ARG A 36 2.08 3.30 -20.00
CA ARG A 36 3.48 3.75 -19.82
C ARG A 36 4.24 2.77 -18.91
N LYS A 37 5.46 3.15 -18.49
CA LYS A 37 6.37 2.32 -17.67
C LYS A 37 5.80 1.87 -16.31
N LEU A 38 4.76 2.55 -15.80
CA LEU A 38 4.14 2.23 -14.52
C LEU A 38 2.61 2.26 -14.64
N PRO A 39 1.97 1.15 -15.09
CA PRO A 39 0.53 1.04 -15.12
C PRO A 39 -0.04 0.84 -13.70
N LEU A 40 -1.33 1.15 -13.51
CA LEU A 40 -2.00 1.04 -12.21
C LEU A 40 -1.82 -0.33 -11.52
N PRO A 41 -1.96 -1.49 -12.22
CA PRO A 41 -1.78 -2.79 -11.57
C PRO A 41 -0.37 -2.99 -11.01
N SER A 42 0.67 -2.52 -11.70
CA SER A 42 2.05 -2.61 -11.22
C SER A 42 2.31 -1.70 -10.03
N LEU A 43 1.73 -0.48 -10.04
CA LEU A 43 1.78 0.43 -8.89
C LEU A 43 1.11 -0.20 -7.66
N VAL A 44 -0.08 -0.79 -7.85
CA VAL A 44 -0.84 -1.42 -6.78
C VAL A 44 -0.20 -2.70 -6.28
N ALA A 45 0.40 -3.52 -7.15
CA ALA A 45 1.13 -4.71 -6.76
C ALA A 45 2.41 -4.40 -5.97
N LEU A 46 3.08 -3.28 -6.28
CA LEU A 46 4.30 -2.87 -5.58
C LEU A 46 4.03 -2.48 -4.11
N MET A 47 2.93 -1.75 -3.84
CA MET A 47 2.60 -1.23 -2.50
C MET A 47 2.52 -2.30 -1.39
N PRO A 48 1.83 -3.44 -1.55
CA PRO A 48 1.79 -4.50 -0.54
C PRO A 48 3.05 -5.37 -0.51
N SER A 49 3.86 -5.35 -1.58
CA SER A 49 4.97 -6.31 -1.75
C SER A 49 6.24 -5.99 -0.97
N GLY A 50 6.47 -4.76 -0.51
CA GLY A 50 7.82 -4.47 -0.04
C GLY A 50 8.16 -3.13 0.60
N MET A 51 7.22 -2.22 0.89
CA MET A 51 7.55 -0.96 1.60
C MET A 51 7.87 -1.17 3.09
N ARG A 52 8.60 -2.22 3.43
CA ARG A 52 9.37 -2.30 4.65
C ARG A 52 10.56 -1.39 4.43
N MET A 53 10.59 -0.26 5.15
CA MET A 53 11.63 0.79 5.15
C MET A 53 13.03 0.28 5.58
N ARG A 54 13.50 -0.82 5.00
CA ARG A 54 14.80 -1.43 5.27
C ARG A 54 15.83 -1.09 4.18
N MET A 55 15.37 -0.64 3.01
CA MET A 55 16.19 -0.25 1.84
C MET A 55 15.63 1.03 1.18
N SER A 56 16.41 1.65 0.28
CA SER A 56 15.95 2.78 -0.54
C SER A 56 14.82 2.38 -1.49
N ILE A 57 13.84 3.27 -1.69
CA ILE A 57 12.70 3.08 -2.61
C ILE A 57 13.18 2.71 -4.02
N GLN A 58 14.27 3.31 -4.48
CA GLN A 58 14.83 2.99 -5.81
C GLN A 58 15.33 1.55 -5.89
N ALA A 59 15.98 1.03 -4.84
CA ALA A 59 16.49 -0.35 -4.83
C ALA A 59 15.35 -1.37 -4.83
N GLU A 60 14.25 -1.05 -4.15
CA GLU A 60 13.04 -1.88 -4.14
C GLU A 60 12.36 -1.90 -5.52
N LEU A 61 12.24 -0.73 -6.16
CA LEU A 61 11.72 -0.61 -7.53
C LEU A 61 12.54 -1.46 -8.50
N ASP A 62 13.87 -1.33 -8.46
CA ASP A 62 14.75 -2.04 -9.37
C ASP A 62 14.68 -3.57 -9.15
N THR A 63 14.53 -4.01 -7.89
CA THR A 63 14.33 -5.43 -7.53
C THR A 63 12.99 -5.95 -8.03
N PHE A 64 11.90 -5.19 -7.82
CA PHE A 64 10.56 -5.58 -8.27
C PHE A 64 10.51 -5.74 -9.78
N PHE A 65 11.04 -4.76 -10.52
CA PHE A 65 11.06 -4.80 -11.97
C PHE A 65 12.03 -5.84 -12.54
N GLY A 66 13.15 -6.10 -11.87
CA GLY A 66 14.03 -7.23 -12.18
C GLY A 66 13.30 -8.57 -12.07
N ARG A 67 12.62 -8.80 -10.94
CA ARG A 67 11.80 -10.02 -10.71
C ARG A 67 10.67 -10.15 -11.72
N LEU A 68 9.95 -9.07 -12.01
CA LEU A 68 8.86 -9.07 -12.98
C LEU A 68 9.34 -9.39 -14.39
N ALA A 69 10.55 -8.95 -14.76
CA ALA A 69 11.17 -9.24 -16.05
C ALA A 69 11.83 -10.63 -16.11
N GLY A 70 11.83 -11.40 -15.02
CA GLY A 70 12.56 -12.68 -14.92
C GLY A 70 14.08 -12.53 -15.01
N LYS A 71 14.61 -11.32 -14.75
CA LYS A 71 16.04 -11.01 -14.83
C LYS A 71 16.61 -10.86 -13.41
N ALA A 72 17.79 -11.43 -13.18
CA ALA A 72 18.52 -11.29 -11.92
C ALA A 72 19.14 -9.89 -11.73
N GLU A 73 19.05 -9.02 -12.75
CA GLU A 73 19.62 -7.68 -12.75
C GLU A 73 18.62 -6.63 -12.27
N LEU A 74 19.14 -5.63 -11.55
CA LEU A 74 18.40 -4.44 -11.11
C LEU A 74 18.06 -3.59 -12.33
N LEU A 75 16.79 -3.61 -12.75
CA LEU A 75 16.31 -2.82 -13.89
C LEU A 75 15.74 -1.50 -13.40
N ARG A 76 16.48 -0.41 -13.63
CA ARG A 76 16.02 0.96 -13.36
C ARG A 76 14.98 1.42 -14.40
N MET A 77 13.80 0.82 -14.36
CA MET A 77 12.69 1.15 -15.27
C MET A 77 11.94 2.42 -14.84
N VAL A 78 11.80 2.63 -13.53
CA VAL A 78 11.01 3.72 -12.93
C VAL A 78 11.84 4.40 -11.85
N SER A 79 11.87 5.73 -11.86
CA SER A 79 12.53 6.50 -10.79
C SER A 79 11.63 6.60 -9.55
N GLU A 80 12.27 6.74 -8.39
CA GLU A 80 11.56 7.04 -7.13
C GLU A 80 10.60 8.24 -7.25
N GLN A 81 11.01 9.30 -7.95
CA GLN A 81 10.17 10.47 -8.18
C GLN A 81 8.93 10.15 -9.04
N ALA A 82 9.10 9.35 -10.10
CA ALA A 82 7.97 8.93 -10.93
C ALA A 82 6.99 8.05 -10.16
N PHE A 83 7.51 7.18 -9.27
CA PHE A 83 6.68 6.40 -8.36
C PHE A 83 5.92 7.29 -7.37
N ALA A 84 6.60 8.25 -6.71
CA ALA A 84 5.97 9.18 -5.78
C ALA A 84 4.86 10.02 -6.45
N GLN A 85 5.11 10.51 -7.67
CA GLN A 85 4.12 11.22 -8.46
C GLN A 85 2.94 10.33 -8.88
N ALA A 86 3.18 9.06 -9.22
CA ALA A 86 2.11 8.12 -9.55
C ALA A 86 1.26 7.79 -8.32
N ARG A 87 1.89 7.59 -7.16
CA ARG A 87 1.20 7.39 -5.88
C ARG A 87 0.33 8.58 -5.50
N ALA A 88 0.80 9.81 -5.72
CA ALA A 88 0.02 11.02 -5.47
C ALA A 88 -1.24 11.12 -6.35
N LYS A 89 -1.25 10.47 -7.52
CA LYS A 89 -2.40 10.42 -8.45
C LYS A 89 -3.38 9.30 -8.14
N LEU A 90 -3.08 8.46 -7.15
CA LEU A 90 -3.95 7.40 -6.67
C LEU A 90 -4.90 7.94 -5.61
N SER A 91 -6.18 7.56 -5.68
CA SER A 91 -7.15 7.85 -4.64
C SER A 91 -6.76 7.15 -3.34
N LEU A 92 -6.95 7.85 -2.21
CA LEU A 92 -6.76 7.30 -0.87
C LEU A 92 -7.73 6.14 -0.57
N THR A 93 -8.88 6.10 -1.24
CA THR A 93 -9.90 5.04 -1.07
C THR A 93 -9.63 3.78 -1.88
N ALA A 94 -8.72 3.84 -2.86
CA ALA A 94 -8.46 2.75 -3.80
C ALA A 94 -7.97 1.47 -3.11
N ILE A 95 -7.01 1.63 -2.18
CA ILE A 95 -6.37 0.51 -1.47
C ILE A 95 -7.27 -0.07 -0.37
N PRO A 96 -7.93 0.74 0.47
CA PRO A 96 -8.96 0.22 1.38
C PRO A 96 -10.05 -0.56 0.66
N SER A 97 -10.62 -0.01 -0.42
CA SER A 97 -11.66 -0.70 -1.20
C SER A 97 -11.18 -2.03 -1.80
N LEU A 98 -9.95 -2.07 -2.31
CA LEU A 98 -9.36 -3.30 -2.83
C LEU A 98 -9.14 -4.33 -1.71
N ASN A 99 -8.70 -3.88 -0.53
CA ASN A 99 -8.50 -4.73 0.63
C ASN A 99 -9.83 -5.33 1.11
N ASP A 100 -10.89 -4.53 1.19
CA ASP A 100 -12.21 -5.01 1.60
C ASP A 100 -12.73 -6.07 0.63
N TRP A 101 -12.62 -5.81 -0.68
CA TRP A 101 -12.97 -6.78 -1.72
C TRP A 101 -12.16 -8.08 -1.61
N LEU A 102 -10.85 -7.99 -1.36
CA LEU A 102 -9.98 -9.15 -1.22
C LEU A 102 -10.31 -9.98 0.02
N VAL A 103 -10.61 -9.30 1.14
CA VAL A 103 -11.04 -9.94 2.39
C VAL A 103 -12.38 -10.65 2.20
N GLU A 104 -13.35 -10.01 1.56
CA GLU A 104 -14.65 -10.62 1.28
C GLU A 104 -14.50 -11.89 0.42
N ARG A 105 -13.66 -11.85 -0.62
CA ARG A 105 -13.35 -13.02 -1.45
C ARG A 105 -12.64 -14.11 -0.65
N ALA A 106 -11.68 -13.75 0.18
CA ALA A 106 -10.99 -14.71 1.04
C ALA A 106 -11.94 -15.38 2.05
N GLU A 107 -12.92 -14.64 2.59
CA GLU A 107 -13.96 -15.17 3.47
C GLU A 107 -14.88 -16.14 2.74
N GLN A 108 -15.35 -15.79 1.54
CA GLN A 108 -16.18 -16.68 0.70
C GLN A 108 -15.47 -18.01 0.37
N HIS A 109 -14.14 -17.98 0.25
CA HIS A 109 -13.34 -19.18 0.00
C HIS A 109 -12.91 -19.92 1.27
N GLY A 110 -13.30 -19.45 2.46
CA GLY A 110 -12.97 -20.08 3.73
C GLY A 110 -11.51 -19.91 4.17
N PHE A 111 -10.78 -18.94 3.61
CA PHE A 111 -9.38 -18.67 3.98
C PHE A 111 -9.24 -17.84 5.25
N VAL A 112 -10.34 -17.30 5.78
CA VAL A 112 -10.33 -16.44 6.98
C VAL A 112 -11.00 -17.18 8.13
N PRO A 113 -10.24 -17.81 9.03
CA PRO A 113 -10.80 -18.47 10.20
C PRO A 113 -11.45 -17.45 11.13
N ARG A 114 -12.67 -17.75 11.60
CA ARG A 114 -13.40 -16.94 12.58
C ARG A 114 -13.36 -17.60 13.95
N TRP A 115 -13.04 -16.84 14.98
CA TRP A 115 -13.10 -17.29 16.37
C TRP A 115 -14.28 -16.62 17.05
N ARG A 116 -15.25 -17.42 17.53
CA ARG A 116 -16.52 -16.93 18.12
C ARG A 116 -17.25 -15.91 17.24
N GLY A 117 -17.17 -16.06 15.91
CA GLY A 117 -17.76 -15.13 14.95
C GLY A 117 -16.88 -13.93 14.57
N PHE A 118 -15.75 -13.71 15.24
CA PHE A 118 -14.83 -12.61 14.98
C PHE A 118 -13.66 -13.02 14.09
N ARG A 119 -13.21 -12.11 13.23
CA ARG A 119 -11.98 -12.27 12.45
C ARG A 119 -10.78 -11.95 13.35
N LEU A 120 -9.92 -12.94 13.60
CA LEU A 120 -8.70 -12.71 14.35
C LEU A 120 -7.62 -12.13 13.42
N VAL A 121 -7.20 -10.90 13.69
CA VAL A 121 -6.12 -10.23 12.97
C VAL A 121 -5.03 -9.86 13.97
N ALA A 122 -3.90 -10.58 13.94
CA ALA A 122 -2.69 -10.18 14.64
C ALA A 122 -1.84 -9.35 13.68
N ALA A 123 -1.73 -8.05 13.94
CA ALA A 123 -0.87 -7.14 13.19
C ALA A 123 0.22 -6.61 14.12
N ASP A 124 1.49 -6.89 13.79
CA ASP A 124 2.63 -6.23 14.43
C ASP A 124 3.00 -4.99 13.61
N ALA A 125 3.07 -3.82 14.27
CA ALA A 125 3.37 -2.56 13.63
C ALA A 125 4.78 -2.11 14.00
N SER A 126 5.67 -2.02 13.00
CA SER A 126 6.99 -1.41 13.20
C SER A 126 6.85 0.12 13.37
N THR A 127 7.40 0.67 14.45
CA THR A 127 7.42 2.11 14.68
C THR A 127 8.64 2.74 14.01
N VAL A 128 8.41 3.75 13.16
CA VAL A 128 9.48 4.56 12.58
C VAL A 128 9.68 5.80 13.45
N ARG A 129 10.91 6.01 13.93
CA ARG A 129 11.29 7.23 14.67
C ARG A 129 11.98 8.21 13.74
N PHE A 130 11.42 9.41 13.57
CA PHE A 130 12.09 10.51 12.89
C PHE A 130 13.04 11.19 13.88
N SER A 131 14.35 11.09 13.63
CA SER A 131 15.32 11.96 14.31
C SER A 131 15.27 13.35 13.65
N LEU A 132 14.78 14.36 14.36
CA LEU A 132 14.91 15.74 13.94
C LEU A 132 16.39 16.13 14.01
N ARG A 133 17.04 16.32 12.86
CA ARG A 133 18.35 16.96 12.81
C ARG A 133 18.13 18.47 12.93
N ALA A 134 18.82 19.14 13.85
CA ALA A 134 18.79 20.59 13.94
C ALA A 134 19.29 21.19 12.62
N SER A 135 18.38 21.64 11.76
CA SER A 135 18.69 22.44 10.58
C SER A 135 18.55 23.91 10.95
N ARG A 136 19.52 24.75 10.58
CA ARG A 136 19.56 26.21 10.81
C ARG A 136 18.40 26.99 10.15
N ILE A 137 17.50 26.32 9.43
CA ILE A 137 16.34 26.94 8.80
C ILE A 137 15.16 26.86 9.79
N GLU A 138 14.72 28.00 10.31
CA GLU A 138 13.47 28.09 11.07
C GLU A 138 12.29 27.74 10.15
N ARG A 139 11.73 26.53 10.32
CA ARG A 139 10.44 26.17 9.72
C ARG A 139 9.48 25.78 10.81
N ALA A 140 8.43 26.60 10.97
CA ALA A 140 7.02 26.34 11.35
C ALA A 140 6.64 25.14 12.26
N ALA A 141 7.55 24.56 13.02
CA ALA A 141 7.28 23.48 13.97
C ALA A 141 7.73 23.84 15.39
N THR A 142 7.80 25.15 15.69
CA THR A 142 8.06 25.63 17.05
C THR A 142 6.74 26.10 17.67
N GLY A 143 5.93 25.14 18.11
CA GLY A 143 4.98 25.37 19.19
C GLY A 143 5.61 24.84 20.48
N PRO A 144 5.76 25.64 21.54
CA PRO A 144 6.09 25.08 22.85
C PRO A 144 4.92 24.20 23.30
N ASP A 145 5.21 23.09 23.99
CA ASP A 145 4.25 22.10 24.54
C ASP A 145 3.66 21.03 23.62
N SER A 146 4.50 20.35 22.83
CA SER A 146 4.12 19.01 22.32
C SER A 146 5.25 18.00 22.42
N LEU A 147 5.54 17.57 23.65
CA LEU A 147 6.38 16.40 23.98
C LEU A 147 5.66 15.06 23.69
N TRP A 148 4.70 15.04 22.76
CA TRP A 148 4.07 13.81 22.30
C TRP A 148 4.61 13.45 20.91
N PRO A 149 5.10 12.23 20.69
CA PRO A 149 5.62 11.83 19.40
C PRO A 149 4.48 11.77 18.38
N VAL A 150 4.64 12.48 17.26
CA VAL A 150 3.84 12.29 16.04
C VAL A 150 4.11 10.88 15.54
N SER A 151 3.35 9.93 16.07
CA SER A 151 3.35 8.54 15.68
C SER A 151 2.25 8.37 14.64
N ALA A 152 2.63 8.08 13.39
CA ALA A 152 1.67 7.65 12.39
C ALA A 152 1.20 6.25 12.78
N ARG A 153 0.10 6.18 13.53
CA ARG A 153 -0.55 4.91 13.89
C ARG A 153 -1.38 4.45 12.71
N CYS A 154 -1.16 3.23 12.22
CA CYS A 154 -2.10 2.60 11.32
C CYS A 154 -3.38 2.34 12.13
N ARG A 155 -4.48 3.03 11.80
CA ARG A 155 -5.78 2.77 12.40
C ARG A 155 -6.29 1.45 11.83
N VAL A 156 -6.25 0.40 12.63
CA VAL A 156 -7.03 -0.80 12.36
C VAL A 156 -8.41 -0.51 12.92
N ASP A 157 -9.40 -0.26 12.06
CA ASP A 157 -10.81 -0.23 12.47
C ASP A 157 -11.23 -1.67 12.79
N ALA A 158 -10.76 -2.17 13.94
CA ALA A 158 -11.27 -3.36 14.57
C ALA A 158 -12.47 -2.94 15.42
N GLY A 159 -13.67 -3.15 14.90
CA GLY A 159 -14.87 -3.09 15.72
C GLY A 159 -14.71 -4.01 16.92
N GLY A 160 -14.69 -3.43 18.12
CA GLY A 160 -14.66 -4.15 19.39
C GLY A 160 -13.28 -4.67 19.80
N LEU A 161 -12.51 -3.83 20.49
CA LEU A 161 -11.38 -4.25 21.33
C LEU A 161 -11.90 -5.22 22.41
N ALA A 162 -11.79 -6.52 22.18
CA ALA A 162 -11.84 -7.50 23.26
C ALA A 162 -10.49 -7.46 24.00
N ALA A 163 -10.54 -7.06 25.26
CA ALA A 163 -9.41 -7.07 26.16
C ALA A 163 -8.86 -8.49 26.30
N TRP A 164 -7.56 -8.63 26.10
CA TRP A 164 -6.83 -9.86 26.35
C TRP A 164 -6.59 -9.96 27.86
N HIS A 165 -7.10 -11.03 28.48
CA HIS A 165 -6.82 -11.42 29.86
C HIS A 165 -5.39 -11.94 30.02
#